data_AF-A0A1Y1CN03-F1
#
_entry.id   AF-A0A1Y1CN03-F1
#
_cell.length_a   1.000
_cell.length_b   1.000
_cell.length_c   1.000
_cell.angle_alpha   90.00
_cell.angle_beta   90.00
_cell.angle_gamma   90.00
#
_symmetry.space_group_name_H-M   'P 1'
#
loop_
_entity.id
_entity.type
_entity.pdbx_description
1 polymer ?
#
loop_
_entity_poly.entity_id
_entity_poly.type
_entity_poly.pdbx_seq_one_letter_code
_entity_poly.pdbx_strand_id
1 'polypeptide(L)'
;MRQLLLLLIISILSCNYKNSKKEEVVKTDNITAVSIDTTIVEKELEKVNECGCIDYAFSQKDEPPLLTHKIGNSKIIVCGYRGEYEDKITLGEILPDSSFYVSGFVVFNCSGSEPTSIFMDGEYYLDIIKPKPEELEIVRLKKMPRDTSLKYEWTEVLSIRIFEQNGLIKTDSSFVLPVDSYNQDFLKHFKSEIDRMKNDTKGKINYPDYLIDYNFIQAVKNPEKYSKEFKSIGPFDGYLVPIYRDALKYYELFEKENTVGNKSNRCTTK
;
A
#
# COMPACT_ATOMS: atom_id res chain seq x y z
N MET A 1 4.99 -57.64 -6.78
CA MET A 1 4.97 -56.46 -5.89
C MET A 1 4.23 -55.37 -6.65
N ARG A 2 2.91 -55.17 -6.47
CA ARG A 2 2.29 -54.27 -5.45
C ARG A 2 3.11 -52.99 -5.28
N GLN A 3 2.61 -51.76 -5.39
CA GLN A 3 1.31 -51.09 -5.41
C GLN A 3 1.72 -49.57 -5.55
N LEU A 4 0.97 -48.57 -5.99
CA LEU A 4 -0.40 -48.11 -5.75
C LEU A 4 -0.54 -46.85 -6.66
N LEU A 5 -1.62 -46.71 -7.45
CA LEU A 5 -2.67 -45.65 -7.34
C LEU A 5 -2.20 -44.18 -7.55
N LEU A 6 -2.90 -43.29 -8.25
CA LEU A 6 -4.32 -43.23 -8.60
C LEU A 6 -4.49 -42.16 -9.72
N LEU A 7 -5.15 -42.55 -10.81
CA LEU A 7 -5.80 -41.69 -11.81
C LEU A 7 -7.27 -42.15 -11.89
N LEU A 8 -8.13 -41.32 -12.49
CA LEU A 8 -9.60 -41.32 -12.50
C LEU A 8 -10.19 -40.47 -11.36
N ILE A 9 -11.19 -39.62 -11.59
CA ILE A 9 -12.44 -39.87 -12.33
C ILE A 9 -12.98 -38.54 -12.90
N ILE A 10 -13.26 -38.46 -14.21
CA ILE A 10 -14.51 -37.86 -14.74
C ILE A 10 -14.92 -38.66 -15.99
N SER A 11 -15.77 -39.66 -15.81
CA SER A 11 -16.74 -40.11 -16.83
C SER A 11 -17.85 -40.90 -16.15
N ILE A 12 -19.00 -40.28 -15.91
CA ILE A 12 -20.27 -41.00 -15.77
C ILE A 12 -21.31 -40.25 -16.61
N LEU A 13 -21.53 -40.79 -17.80
CA LEU A 13 -22.79 -40.65 -18.52
C LEU A 13 -22.94 -41.94 -19.31
N SER A 14 -23.73 -42.87 -18.76
CA SER A 14 -24.58 -43.82 -19.50
C SER A 14 -25.18 -44.86 -18.55
N CYS A 15 -26.48 -44.75 -18.28
CA CYS A 15 -27.35 -45.92 -18.27
C CYS A 15 -28.82 -45.53 -18.46
N ASN A 16 -29.38 -46.08 -19.54
CA ASN A 16 -30.76 -46.52 -19.72
C ASN A 16 -31.90 -45.49 -19.58
N TYR A 17 -32.47 -45.11 -20.72
CA TYR A 17 -33.80 -45.64 -21.05
C TYR A 17 -33.98 -45.87 -22.55
N LYS A 18 -34.74 -46.91 -22.84
CA LYS A 18 -34.85 -47.68 -24.08
C LYS A 18 -36.21 -47.41 -24.73
N ASN A 19 -36.30 -47.65 -26.04
CA ASN A 19 -37.46 -47.61 -26.96
C ASN A 19 -37.70 -46.22 -27.60
N SER A 20 -37.91 -46.08 -28.92
CA SER A 20 -38.40 -47.00 -29.94
C SER A 20 -37.91 -46.57 -31.34
N LYS A 21 -37.67 -47.57 -32.19
CA LYS A 21 -37.25 -47.51 -33.60
C LYS A 21 -38.15 -46.64 -34.50
N LYS A 22 -37.55 -45.93 -35.45
CA LYS A 22 -37.61 -46.27 -36.89
C LYS A 22 -36.49 -45.54 -37.65
N GLU A 23 -35.76 -46.31 -38.43
CA GLU A 23 -34.76 -45.85 -39.39
C GLU A 23 -35.44 -45.11 -40.54
N GLU A 24 -34.85 -44.00 -40.96
CA GLU A 24 -34.80 -43.66 -42.38
C GLU A 24 -33.45 -43.00 -42.66
N VAL A 25 -32.60 -43.72 -43.37
CA VAL A 25 -31.35 -43.22 -43.94
C VAL A 25 -31.74 -42.45 -45.19
N VAL A 26 -31.69 -41.12 -45.11
CA VAL A 26 -31.59 -40.27 -46.29
C VAL A 26 -30.37 -39.38 -46.10
N LYS A 27 -29.33 -39.67 -46.90
CA LYS A 27 -28.19 -38.76 -47.11
C LYS A 27 -28.72 -37.46 -47.68
N THR A 28 -28.37 -36.34 -47.07
CA THR A 28 -28.12 -35.07 -47.77
C THR A 28 -27.30 -34.18 -46.84
N ASP A 29 -26.25 -33.59 -47.41
CA ASP A 29 -25.26 -32.76 -46.75
C ASP A 29 -25.92 -31.61 -45.99
N ASN A 30 -25.67 -31.52 -44.69
CA ASN A 30 -25.90 -30.31 -43.89
C ASN A 30 -24.97 -30.34 -42.68
N ILE A 31 -23.73 -29.87 -42.89
CA ILE A 31 -22.92 -29.37 -41.78
C ILE A 31 -23.67 -28.15 -41.27
N THR A 32 -24.43 -28.33 -40.19
CA THR A 32 -24.91 -27.19 -39.42
C THR A 32 -23.68 -26.67 -38.71
N ALA A 33 -23.07 -25.63 -39.27
CA ALA A 33 -22.13 -24.80 -38.52
C ALA A 33 -22.94 -24.24 -37.35
N VAL A 34 -22.76 -24.83 -36.17
CA VAL A 34 -23.13 -24.17 -34.93
C VAL A 34 -22.16 -23.00 -34.83
N SER A 35 -22.58 -21.83 -35.33
CA SER A 35 -21.92 -20.59 -34.96
C SER A 35 -22.15 -20.43 -33.47
N ILE A 36 -21.18 -20.87 -32.68
CA ILE A 36 -21.05 -20.36 -31.33
C ILE A 36 -20.88 -18.87 -31.53
N ASP A 37 -21.88 -18.12 -31.10
CA ASP A 37 -21.91 -16.67 -31.18
C ASP A 37 -20.76 -16.15 -30.30
N THR A 38 -19.58 -15.98 -30.91
CA THR A 38 -18.36 -15.52 -30.22
C THR A 38 -18.55 -14.15 -29.59
N THR A 39 -19.58 -13.41 -30.02
CA THR A 39 -19.97 -12.11 -29.44
C THR A 39 -20.53 -12.24 -28.02
N ILE A 40 -21.08 -13.40 -27.63
CA ILE A 40 -21.57 -13.63 -26.26
C ILE A 40 -20.40 -14.02 -25.33
N VAL A 41 -19.44 -14.79 -25.83
CA VAL A 41 -18.22 -15.14 -25.07
C VAL A 41 -17.28 -13.94 -24.93
N GLU A 42 -17.18 -13.09 -25.95
CA GLU A 42 -16.42 -11.83 -25.87
C GLU A 42 -17.07 -10.82 -24.91
N LYS A 43 -18.42 -10.73 -24.85
CA LYS A 43 -19.10 -9.84 -23.88
C LYS A 43 -19.02 -10.31 -22.44
N GLU A 44 -18.92 -11.62 -22.19
CA GLU A 44 -18.69 -12.13 -20.83
C GLU A 44 -17.21 -12.07 -20.43
N LEU A 45 -16.26 -12.19 -21.36
CA LEU A 45 -14.84 -11.92 -21.10
C LEU A 45 -14.51 -10.42 -20.98
N GLU A 46 -15.25 -9.52 -21.64
CA GLU A 46 -15.10 -8.08 -21.47
C GLU A 46 -15.62 -7.60 -20.09
N LYS A 47 -16.56 -8.31 -19.48
CA LYS A 47 -17.02 -8.02 -18.10
C LYS A 47 -16.03 -8.41 -17.01
N VAL A 48 -14.94 -9.12 -17.34
CA VAL A 48 -13.88 -9.48 -16.38
C VAL A 48 -12.73 -8.45 -16.38
N ASN A 49 -12.77 -7.40 -17.23
CA ASN A 49 -11.69 -6.41 -17.36
C ASN A 49 -11.95 -5.02 -16.76
N GLU A 50 -13.14 -4.76 -16.21
CA GLU A 50 -13.40 -3.55 -15.41
C GLU A 50 -13.08 -3.84 -13.94
N CYS A 51 -11.80 -3.71 -13.58
CA CYS A 51 -11.44 -3.66 -12.17
C CYS A 51 -12.04 -2.40 -11.53
N GLY A 52 -13.11 -2.60 -10.77
CA GLY A 52 -13.72 -1.59 -9.92
C GLY A 52 -13.33 -1.76 -8.45
N CYS A 53 -13.78 -0.84 -7.62
CA CYS A 53 -13.68 -1.01 -6.18
C CYS A 53 -14.50 -2.22 -5.72
N ILE A 54 -14.13 -2.76 -4.56
CA ILE A 54 -14.86 -3.85 -3.89
C ILE A 54 -15.24 -3.42 -2.48
N ASP A 55 -16.24 -4.05 -1.89
CA ASP A 55 -16.59 -3.77 -0.50
C ASP A 55 -15.44 -4.16 0.43
N TYR A 56 -14.91 -3.17 1.15
CA TYR A 56 -13.83 -3.32 2.10
C TYR A 56 -13.89 -2.21 3.16
N ALA A 57 -12.91 -2.16 4.07
CA ALA A 57 -12.90 -1.21 5.19
C ALA A 57 -13.07 0.27 4.77
N PHE A 58 -12.48 0.67 3.64
CA PHE A 58 -12.49 2.05 3.12
C PHE A 58 -12.83 2.11 1.63
N SER A 59 -13.61 1.14 1.14
CA SER A 59 -13.92 0.99 -0.28
C SER A 59 -15.30 0.39 -0.43
N GLN A 60 -16.07 0.88 -1.40
CA GLN A 60 -17.40 0.38 -1.71
C GLN A 60 -17.46 -0.05 -3.16
N LYS A 61 -18.13 -1.18 -3.43
CA LYS A 61 -18.19 -1.78 -4.77
C LYS A 61 -18.81 -0.86 -5.82
N ASP A 62 -19.79 -0.06 -5.42
CA ASP A 62 -20.54 0.82 -6.32
C ASP A 62 -19.85 2.17 -6.55
N GLU A 63 -18.73 2.44 -5.87
CA GLU A 63 -17.96 3.66 -6.05
C GLU A 63 -16.86 3.48 -7.11
N PRO A 64 -16.64 4.49 -7.99
CA PRO A 64 -15.55 4.44 -8.93
C PRO A 64 -14.21 4.63 -8.21
N PRO A 65 -13.14 3.94 -8.67
CA PRO A 65 -11.79 4.18 -8.18
C PRO A 65 -11.41 5.67 -8.17
N LEU A 66 -10.66 6.09 -7.15
CA LEU A 66 -9.98 7.39 -7.13
C LEU A 66 -8.90 7.47 -8.21
N LEU A 67 -8.24 6.33 -8.46
CA LEU A 67 -7.20 6.19 -9.48
C LEU A 67 -7.26 4.79 -10.09
N THR A 68 -7.04 4.72 -11.40
CA THR A 68 -6.60 3.50 -12.08
C THR A 68 -5.23 3.78 -12.67
N HIS A 69 -4.25 2.94 -12.34
CA HIS A 69 -2.86 3.14 -12.75
C HIS A 69 -2.24 1.83 -13.22
N LYS A 70 -1.30 1.91 -14.17
CA LYS A 70 -0.59 0.75 -14.71
C LYS A 70 0.88 0.85 -14.30
N ILE A 71 1.38 -0.20 -13.67
CA ILE A 71 2.77 -0.35 -13.23
C ILE A 71 3.33 -1.60 -13.91
N GLY A 72 4.14 -1.41 -14.95
CA GLY A 72 4.62 -2.51 -15.77
C GLY A 72 3.45 -3.27 -16.40
N ASN A 73 3.33 -4.57 -16.13
CA ASN A 73 2.20 -5.39 -16.56
C ASN A 73 1.02 -5.35 -15.60
N SER A 74 1.22 -4.83 -14.39
CA SER A 74 0.21 -4.84 -13.36
C SER A 74 -0.75 -3.64 -13.48
N LYS A 75 -2.05 -3.89 -13.38
CA LYS A 75 -3.07 -2.85 -13.21
C LYS A 75 -3.36 -2.71 -11.73
N ILE A 76 -3.28 -1.50 -11.20
CA ILE A 76 -3.63 -1.17 -9.82
C ILE A 76 -4.75 -0.14 -9.80
N ILE A 77 -5.57 -0.20 -8.76
CA ILE A 77 -6.59 0.82 -8.49
C ILE A 77 -6.46 1.31 -7.05
N VAL A 78 -6.82 2.57 -6.83
CA VAL A 78 -6.95 3.16 -5.50
C VAL A 78 -8.43 3.44 -5.25
N CYS A 79 -8.95 2.91 -4.15
CA CYS A 79 -10.33 3.09 -3.70
C CYS A 79 -10.31 3.74 -2.32
N GLY A 80 -11.20 4.69 -2.09
CA GLY A 80 -11.19 5.50 -0.87
C GLY A 80 -12.26 6.58 -0.94
N TYR A 81 -12.38 7.34 0.15
CA TYR A 81 -13.39 8.37 0.26
C TYR A 81 -13.06 9.63 -0.56
N ARG A 82 -14.12 10.32 -0.99
CA ARG A 82 -14.06 11.70 -1.50
C ARG A 82 -14.76 12.61 -0.51
N GLY A 83 -14.26 13.82 -0.30
CA GLY A 83 -14.89 14.77 0.61
C GLY A 83 -13.94 15.83 1.14
N GLU A 84 -14.41 16.63 2.09
CA GLU A 84 -13.57 17.60 2.79
C GLU A 84 -12.88 16.97 3.99
N TYR A 85 -11.60 17.31 4.15
CA TYR A 85 -10.77 16.98 5.30
C TYR A 85 -10.35 18.28 6.01
N GLU A 86 -9.64 18.15 7.13
CA GLU A 86 -9.08 19.28 7.87
C GLU A 86 -8.39 20.31 6.97
N ASP A 87 -8.38 21.57 7.43
CA ASP A 87 -7.71 22.68 6.74
C ASP A 87 -8.21 22.93 5.30
N LYS A 88 -9.44 22.50 4.98
CA LYS A 88 -10.09 22.63 3.66
C LYS A 88 -9.38 21.83 2.57
N ILE A 89 -8.76 20.71 2.92
CA ILE A 89 -8.17 19.78 1.95
C ILE A 89 -9.29 18.92 1.37
N THR A 90 -9.43 18.87 0.04
CA THR A 90 -10.39 18.00 -0.63
C THR A 90 -9.77 16.64 -0.95
N LEU A 91 -10.30 15.56 -0.38
CA LEU A 91 -9.89 14.19 -0.66
C LEU A 91 -10.40 13.73 -2.03
N GLY A 92 -9.53 13.07 -2.79
CA GLY A 92 -9.82 12.53 -4.12
C GLY A 92 -9.87 13.59 -5.24
N GLU A 93 -9.62 14.86 -4.94
CA GLU A 93 -9.46 15.90 -5.96
C GLU A 93 -8.07 15.83 -6.60
N ILE A 94 -8.02 15.70 -7.92
CA ILE A 94 -6.78 15.59 -8.69
C ILE A 94 -6.12 16.97 -8.81
N LEU A 95 -4.90 17.08 -8.28
CA LEU A 95 -4.04 18.26 -8.35
C LEU A 95 -3.40 18.41 -9.73
N PRO A 96 -2.82 19.59 -10.06
CA PRO A 96 -2.21 19.84 -11.38
C PRO A 96 -1.09 18.87 -11.79
N ASP A 97 -0.41 18.26 -10.81
CA ASP A 97 0.64 17.27 -11.02
C ASP A 97 0.10 15.82 -11.07
N SER A 98 -1.22 15.65 -11.19
CA SER A 98 -1.95 14.38 -11.16
C SER A 98 -1.92 13.66 -9.79
N SER A 99 -1.33 14.26 -8.76
CA SER A 99 -1.42 13.73 -7.41
C SER A 99 -2.77 14.08 -6.77
N PHE A 100 -3.12 13.43 -5.67
CA PHE A 100 -4.34 13.76 -4.92
C PHE A 100 -4.22 13.36 -3.46
N TYR A 101 -4.93 14.09 -2.60
CA TYR A 101 -5.01 13.78 -1.18
C TYR A 101 -5.98 12.63 -0.91
N VAL A 102 -5.64 11.76 0.03
CA VAL A 102 -6.50 10.68 0.52
C VAL A 102 -6.39 10.52 2.03
N SER A 103 -7.45 10.00 2.63
CA SER A 103 -7.51 9.52 4.00
C SER A 103 -8.49 8.36 4.04
N GLY A 104 -8.10 7.22 4.61
CA GLY A 104 -8.91 5.99 4.51
C GLY A 104 -9.00 5.47 3.07
N PHE A 105 -8.10 4.56 2.69
CA PHE A 105 -8.06 4.03 1.33
C PHE A 105 -7.46 2.64 1.25
N VAL A 106 -7.70 1.97 0.14
CA VAL A 106 -7.17 0.65 -0.22
C VAL A 106 -6.60 0.70 -1.63
N VAL A 107 -5.43 0.13 -1.80
CA VAL A 107 -4.83 -0.12 -3.12
C VAL A 107 -5.02 -1.59 -3.46
N PHE A 108 -5.62 -1.85 -4.60
CA PHE A 108 -5.81 -3.20 -5.13
C PHE A 108 -4.91 -3.45 -6.34
N ASN A 109 -4.40 -4.68 -6.45
CA ASN A 109 -3.85 -5.22 -7.68
C ASN A 109 -4.96 -5.98 -8.44
N CYS A 110 -5.17 -5.61 -9.69
CA CYS A 110 -6.22 -6.10 -10.57
C CYS A 110 -5.71 -7.00 -11.70
N SER A 111 -4.49 -7.51 -11.57
CA SER A 111 -3.82 -8.23 -12.67
C SER A 111 -4.18 -9.72 -12.72
N GLY A 112 -4.97 -10.20 -11.76
CA GLY A 112 -5.51 -11.56 -11.69
C GLY A 112 -7.02 -11.60 -11.95
N SER A 113 -7.63 -12.76 -11.69
CA SER A 113 -9.08 -12.95 -11.83
C SER A 113 -9.91 -12.17 -10.81
N GLU A 114 -9.31 -11.83 -9.66
CA GLU A 114 -9.96 -11.07 -8.59
C GLU A 114 -9.05 -9.95 -8.07
N PRO A 115 -9.59 -8.78 -7.69
CA PRO A 115 -8.82 -7.71 -7.06
C PRO A 115 -8.20 -8.19 -5.73
N THR A 116 -6.90 -8.00 -5.56
CA THR A 116 -6.19 -8.35 -4.33
C THR A 116 -5.71 -7.08 -3.63
N SER A 117 -6.06 -6.88 -2.35
CA SER A 117 -5.56 -5.75 -1.56
C SER A 117 -4.05 -5.88 -1.35
N ILE A 118 -3.28 -4.88 -1.78
CA ILE A 118 -1.82 -4.83 -1.61
C ILE A 118 -1.39 -3.81 -0.55
N PHE A 119 -2.21 -2.78 -0.33
CA PHE A 119 -1.95 -1.76 0.68
C PHE A 119 -3.28 -1.20 1.18
N MET A 120 -3.36 -0.90 2.47
CA MET A 120 -4.52 -0.24 3.06
C MET A 120 -4.03 0.71 4.15
N ASP A 121 -4.66 1.87 4.23
CA ASP A 121 -4.48 2.79 5.34
C ASP A 121 -5.79 3.38 5.82
N GLY A 122 -5.85 3.69 7.11
CA GLY A 122 -7.05 4.21 7.76
C GLY A 122 -7.21 5.73 7.66
N GLU A 123 -8.30 6.23 8.24
CA GLU A 123 -8.67 7.66 8.22
C GLU A 123 -7.83 8.54 9.16
N TYR A 124 -6.92 7.94 9.92
CA TYR A 124 -6.05 8.65 10.86
C TYR A 124 -4.94 9.45 10.18
N TYR A 125 -4.66 9.17 8.91
CA TYR A 125 -3.60 9.80 8.15
C TYR A 125 -4.15 10.59 6.99
N LEU A 126 -3.42 11.64 6.65
CA LEU A 126 -3.53 12.29 5.36
C LEU A 126 -2.33 11.83 4.52
N ASP A 127 -2.59 11.28 3.35
CA ASP A 127 -1.57 10.88 2.40
C ASP A 127 -1.79 11.60 1.07
N ILE A 128 -0.71 11.76 0.31
CA ILE A 128 -0.75 12.17 -1.10
C ILE A 128 -0.42 10.96 -1.96
N ILE A 129 -1.33 10.60 -2.85
CA ILE A 129 -1.07 9.60 -3.89
C ILE A 129 -0.43 10.31 -5.08
N LYS A 130 0.76 9.87 -5.47
CA LYS A 130 1.53 10.39 -6.60
C LYS A 130 1.72 9.27 -7.64
N PRO A 131 0.88 9.19 -8.70
CA PRO A 131 1.06 8.22 -9.75
C PRO A 131 2.30 8.55 -10.59
N LYS A 132 3.18 7.57 -10.81
CA LYS A 132 4.37 7.70 -11.67
C LYS A 132 4.43 6.58 -12.70
N PRO A 133 5.13 6.72 -13.83
CA PRO A 133 5.10 5.70 -14.89
C PRO A 133 5.48 4.27 -14.44
N GLU A 134 6.41 4.13 -13.49
CA GLU A 134 6.93 2.83 -13.05
C GLU A 134 6.52 2.45 -11.61
N GLU A 135 5.73 3.29 -10.94
CA GLU A 135 5.34 3.08 -9.55
C GLU A 135 4.10 3.88 -9.15
N LEU A 136 3.50 3.51 -8.04
CA LEU A 136 2.61 4.37 -7.27
C LEU A 136 3.33 4.77 -6.00
N GLU A 137 3.55 6.07 -5.82
CA GLU A 137 4.08 6.60 -4.58
C GLU A 137 2.93 7.10 -3.70
N ILE A 138 2.98 6.75 -2.42
CA ILE A 138 2.06 7.18 -1.37
C ILE A 138 2.91 7.95 -0.37
N VAL A 139 2.71 9.25 -0.27
CA VAL A 139 3.46 10.12 0.63
C VAL A 139 2.61 10.49 1.83
N ARG A 140 2.96 9.95 3.00
CA ARG A 140 2.27 10.28 4.24
C ARG A 140 2.63 11.67 4.71
N LEU A 141 1.60 12.43 5.06
CA LEU A 141 1.71 13.73 5.67
C LEU A 141 1.44 13.64 7.16
N LYS A 142 2.17 14.46 7.90
CA LYS A 142 1.91 14.70 9.31
C LYS A 142 2.08 16.18 9.62
N LYS A 143 1.19 16.74 10.44
CA LYS A 143 1.42 18.06 11.04
C LYS A 143 2.65 17.98 11.94
N MET A 144 3.74 18.61 11.52
CA MET A 144 5.01 18.65 12.22
C MET A 144 5.41 20.10 12.48
N PRO A 145 6.13 20.40 13.58
CA PRO A 145 6.61 21.75 13.84
C PRO A 145 7.68 22.14 12.83
N ARG A 146 7.56 23.34 12.25
CA ARG A 146 8.48 23.90 11.26
C ARG A 146 9.13 25.17 11.76
N ASP A 147 10.38 25.35 11.34
CA ASP A 147 11.21 26.53 11.59
C ASP A 147 11.33 26.90 13.08
N THR A 148 11.98 28.02 13.39
CA THR A 148 12.12 28.49 14.78
C THR A 148 10.81 28.95 15.40
N SER A 149 9.75 29.11 14.61
CA SER A 149 8.41 29.44 15.13
C SER A 149 7.67 28.24 15.74
N LEU A 150 8.14 27.01 15.48
CA LEU A 150 7.49 25.75 15.86
C LEU A 150 6.02 25.66 15.43
N LYS A 151 5.64 26.38 14.37
CA LYS A 151 4.30 26.29 13.80
C LYS A 151 4.12 24.92 13.15
N TYR A 152 3.00 24.27 13.44
CA TYR A 152 2.69 22.95 12.89
C TYR A 152 2.15 23.08 11.47
N GLU A 153 2.76 22.34 10.55
CA GLU A 153 2.39 22.34 9.13
C GLU A 153 2.44 20.92 8.58
N TRP A 154 1.60 20.63 7.59
CA TRP A 154 1.62 19.35 6.87
C TRP A 154 2.99 19.14 6.23
N THR A 155 3.68 18.11 6.68
CA THR A 155 5.04 17.76 6.27
C THR A 155 5.06 16.33 5.76
N GLU A 156 5.73 16.09 4.63
CA GLU A 156 6.01 14.75 4.12
C GLU A 156 6.95 14.02 5.10
N VAL A 157 6.52 12.87 5.61
CA VAL A 157 7.30 12.12 6.61
C VAL A 157 7.71 10.73 6.11
N LEU A 158 6.86 10.06 5.34
CA LEU A 158 7.10 8.70 4.87
C LEU A 158 6.68 8.60 3.41
N SER A 159 7.52 8.01 2.57
CA SER A 159 7.17 7.61 1.21
C SER A 159 7.05 6.10 1.17
N ILE A 160 5.94 5.61 0.63
CA ILE A 160 5.67 4.20 0.38
C ILE A 160 5.57 4.04 -1.13
N ARG A 161 6.41 3.19 -1.70
CA ARG A 161 6.48 2.94 -3.14
C ARG A 161 5.92 1.56 -3.43
N ILE A 162 4.91 1.51 -4.27
CA ILE A 162 4.36 0.29 -4.85
C ILE A 162 4.88 0.20 -6.28
N PHE A 163 5.62 -0.85 -6.62
CA PHE A 163 6.24 -1.01 -7.94
C PHE A 163 6.24 -2.49 -8.36
N GLU A 164 6.47 -2.75 -9.64
CA GLU A 164 6.59 -4.12 -10.17
C GLU A 164 8.06 -4.51 -10.30
N GLN A 165 8.42 -5.69 -9.76
CA GLN A 165 9.75 -6.27 -9.93
C GLN A 165 9.60 -7.77 -10.23
N ASN A 166 10.15 -8.20 -11.37
CA ASN A 166 10.08 -9.60 -11.84
C ASN A 166 8.62 -10.12 -11.92
N GLY A 167 7.69 -9.29 -12.39
CA GLY A 167 6.27 -9.63 -12.51
C GLY A 167 5.51 -9.73 -11.18
N LEU A 168 6.12 -9.30 -10.07
CA LEU A 168 5.50 -9.27 -8.76
C LEU A 168 5.42 -7.82 -8.25
N ILE A 169 4.26 -7.44 -7.71
CA ILE A 169 4.12 -6.19 -6.97
C ILE A 169 4.96 -6.26 -5.68
N LYS A 170 5.75 -5.22 -5.47
CA LYS A 170 6.56 -4.98 -4.28
C LYS A 170 6.11 -3.70 -3.62
N THR A 171 6.39 -3.61 -2.32
CA THR A 171 6.16 -2.42 -1.53
C THR A 171 7.41 -2.13 -0.73
N ASP A 172 7.92 -0.92 -0.90
CA ASP A 172 9.04 -0.39 -0.15
C ASP A 172 8.64 0.90 0.57
N SER A 173 9.36 1.24 1.62
CA SER A 173 9.05 2.39 2.47
C SER A 173 10.32 3.09 2.92
N SER A 174 10.36 4.42 2.81
CA SER A 174 11.50 5.24 3.23
C SER A 174 11.03 6.53 3.91
N PHE A 175 11.82 7.03 4.86
CA PHE A 175 11.57 8.36 5.42
C PHE A 175 11.95 9.43 4.42
N VAL A 176 11.05 10.41 4.25
CA VAL A 176 11.24 11.58 3.38
C VAL A 176 11.15 12.90 4.15
N LEU A 177 11.34 12.82 5.47
CA LEU A 177 11.37 14.01 6.32
C LEU A 177 12.44 15.00 5.80
N PRO A 178 12.12 16.30 5.62
CA PRO A 178 13.07 17.29 5.12
C PRO A 178 14.14 17.63 6.18
N VAL A 179 15.15 16.77 6.28
CA VAL A 179 16.17 16.76 7.35
C VAL A 179 16.89 18.09 7.53
N ASP A 180 17.06 18.85 6.44
CA ASP A 180 17.72 20.16 6.45
C ASP A 180 16.93 21.22 7.23
N SER A 181 15.59 21.16 7.18
CA SER A 181 14.72 22.04 7.95
C SER A 181 14.79 21.76 9.46
N TYR A 182 15.20 20.54 9.84
CA TYR A 182 15.29 20.09 11.24
C TYR A 182 16.73 20.17 11.76
N ASN A 183 17.44 21.28 11.51
CA ASN A 183 18.83 21.46 11.90
C ASN A 183 19.05 21.52 13.44
N GLN A 184 20.32 21.61 13.86
CA GLN A 184 20.67 21.61 15.29
C GLN A 184 20.07 22.79 16.07
N ASP A 185 19.93 23.95 15.44
CA ASP A 185 19.37 25.13 16.10
C ASP A 185 17.87 24.97 16.31
N PHE A 186 17.16 24.46 15.31
CA PHE A 186 15.77 24.04 15.45
C PHE A 186 15.61 23.03 16.60
N LEU A 187 16.42 21.97 16.62
CA LEU A 187 16.32 20.92 17.64
C LEU A 187 16.59 21.44 19.05
N LYS A 188 17.56 22.32 19.22
CA LYS A 188 17.82 22.98 20.52
C LYS A 188 16.64 23.84 20.95
N HIS A 189 16.08 24.63 20.03
CA HIS A 189 14.93 25.47 20.32
C HIS A 189 13.70 24.62 20.69
N PHE A 190 13.41 23.60 19.89
CA PHE A 190 12.28 22.70 20.12
C PHE A 190 12.40 21.95 21.45
N LYS A 191 13.62 21.49 21.80
CA LYS A 191 13.93 20.89 23.10
C LYS A 191 13.68 21.85 24.26
N SER A 192 14.11 23.11 24.14
CA SER A 192 13.89 24.14 25.16
C SER A 192 12.40 24.38 25.41
N GLU A 193 11.58 24.39 24.36
CA GLU A 193 10.13 24.54 24.51
C GLU A 193 9.48 23.33 25.18
N ILE A 194 9.91 22.11 24.86
CA ILE A 194 9.46 20.89 25.55
C ILE A 194 9.80 20.96 27.05
N ASP A 195 11.03 21.35 27.40
CA ASP A 195 11.49 21.47 28.79
C ASP A 195 10.73 22.57 29.54
N ARG A 196 10.35 23.66 28.85
CA ARG A 196 9.46 24.70 29.38
C ARG A 196 8.06 24.14 29.66
N MET A 197 7.45 23.43 28.70
CA MET A 197 6.10 22.87 28.81
C MET A 197 5.98 21.80 29.90
N LYS A 198 7.04 21.00 30.11
CA LYS A 198 7.10 19.99 31.17
C LYS A 198 6.77 20.57 32.56
N ASN A 199 7.17 21.82 32.79
CA ASN A 199 7.04 22.52 34.06
C ASN A 199 5.82 23.47 34.12
N ASP A 200 5.08 23.63 33.02
CA ASP A 200 3.90 24.49 32.93
C ASP A 200 2.62 23.72 33.29
N THR A 201 1.88 24.19 34.29
CA THR A 201 0.62 23.56 34.73
C THR A 201 -0.53 23.74 33.75
N LYS A 202 -0.46 24.72 32.84
CA LYS A 202 -1.47 24.95 31.78
C LYS A 202 -1.08 24.36 30.43
N GLY A 203 0.23 24.21 30.16
CA GLY A 203 0.78 23.68 28.91
C GLY A 203 0.87 22.14 28.82
N LYS A 204 0.56 21.42 29.91
CA LYS A 204 0.70 19.95 29.98
C LYS A 204 -0.09 19.15 28.95
N ILE A 205 -1.14 19.71 28.36
CA ILE A 205 -2.01 19.00 27.41
C ILE A 205 -1.23 18.63 26.14
N ASN A 206 -0.31 19.48 25.67
CA ASN A 206 0.40 19.27 24.40
C ASN A 206 1.84 18.72 24.57
N TYR A 207 2.33 18.63 25.81
CA TYR A 207 3.68 18.13 26.11
C TYR A 207 3.98 16.73 25.53
N PRO A 208 3.06 15.74 25.62
CA PRO A 208 3.31 14.41 25.06
C PRO A 208 3.54 14.43 23.55
N ASP A 209 2.71 15.16 22.78
CA ASP A 209 2.83 15.22 21.32
C ASP A 209 4.13 15.88 20.87
N TYR A 210 4.52 16.99 21.51
CA TYR A 210 5.77 17.68 21.22
C TYR A 210 6.99 16.78 21.49
N LEU A 211 6.97 16.04 22.61
CA LEU A 211 8.04 15.10 22.96
C LEU A 211 8.14 13.95 21.95
N ILE A 212 7.00 13.41 21.52
CA ILE A 212 6.89 12.35 20.52
C ILE A 212 7.47 12.83 19.17
N ASP A 213 7.06 14.00 18.70
CA ASP A 213 7.56 14.59 17.45
C ASP A 213 9.06 14.85 17.48
N TYR A 214 9.56 15.42 18.58
CA TYR A 214 10.99 15.65 18.78
C TYR A 214 11.78 14.34 18.72
N ASN A 215 11.32 13.29 19.42
CA ASN A 215 11.97 11.99 19.40
C ASN A 215 11.91 11.34 18.02
N PHE A 216 10.80 11.47 17.30
CA PHE A 216 10.68 10.99 15.93
C PHE A 216 11.70 11.66 15.00
N ILE A 217 11.80 13.00 15.03
CA ILE A 217 12.78 13.75 14.22
C ILE A 217 14.20 13.29 14.57
N GLN A 218 14.52 13.17 15.85
CA GLN A 218 15.85 12.75 16.29
C GLN A 218 16.18 11.32 15.84
N ALA A 219 15.20 10.42 15.83
CA ALA A 219 15.37 9.06 15.35
C ALA A 219 15.65 9.02 13.84
N VAL A 220 14.86 9.73 13.04
CA VAL A 220 15.06 9.80 11.59
C VAL A 220 16.42 10.40 11.24
N LYS A 221 16.87 11.43 11.98
CA LYS A 221 18.19 12.06 11.76
C LYS A 221 19.39 11.25 12.23
N ASN A 222 19.21 10.33 13.17
CA ASN A 222 20.30 9.54 13.77
C ASN A 222 19.96 8.04 13.76
N PRO A 223 19.74 7.43 12.58
CA PRO A 223 19.25 6.07 12.45
C PRO A 223 20.15 5.05 13.15
N GLU A 224 21.49 5.19 13.07
CA GLU A 224 22.45 4.27 13.72
C GLU A 224 22.35 4.24 15.25
N LYS A 225 22.04 5.40 15.85
CA LYS A 225 21.86 5.51 17.30
C LYS A 225 20.53 4.88 17.70
N TYR A 226 19.47 5.26 17.00
CA TYR A 226 18.10 4.90 17.39
C TYR A 226 17.66 3.52 16.91
N SER A 227 18.29 2.91 15.91
CA SER A 227 17.96 1.54 15.46
C SER A 227 18.06 0.51 16.59
N LYS A 228 18.99 0.75 17.53
CA LYS A 228 19.23 -0.09 18.72
C LYS A 228 18.27 0.23 19.87
N GLU A 229 17.79 1.48 19.95
CA GLU A 229 16.94 1.99 21.03
C GLU A 229 15.44 1.81 20.73
N PHE A 230 15.04 1.84 19.46
CA PHE A 230 13.62 1.79 19.06
C PHE A 230 12.94 0.45 19.34
N LYS A 231 13.70 -0.63 19.50
CA LYS A 231 13.17 -1.96 19.91
C LYS A 231 12.59 -1.97 21.33
N SER A 232 12.84 -0.95 22.17
CA SER A 232 12.47 -0.96 23.60
C SER A 232 11.49 0.13 24.06
N ILE A 233 11.00 1.01 23.17
CA ILE A 233 10.26 2.22 23.58
C ILE A 233 8.76 1.99 23.85
N GLY A 234 8.33 0.74 24.08
CA GLY A 234 6.95 0.41 24.50
C GLY A 234 5.86 0.68 23.43
N PRO A 235 4.57 0.53 23.80
CA PRO A 235 3.46 0.83 22.91
C PRO A 235 3.32 2.36 22.78
N PHE A 236 3.77 2.90 21.66
CA PHE A 236 3.38 4.25 21.25
C PHE A 236 1.87 4.24 21.01
N ASP A 237 1.09 4.93 21.84
CA ASP A 237 -0.37 4.96 21.70
C ASP A 237 -0.79 5.87 20.52
N GLY A 238 -1.72 5.38 19.68
CA GLY A 238 -2.49 6.19 18.73
C GLY A 238 -1.88 6.42 17.33
N TYR A 239 -2.23 7.58 16.74
CA TYR A 239 -2.01 8.06 15.36
C TYR A 239 -0.58 8.01 14.80
N LEU A 240 0.38 7.40 15.50
CA LEU A 240 1.76 7.25 15.03
C LEU A 240 2.23 5.81 14.96
N VAL A 241 1.42 4.85 15.40
CA VAL A 241 1.78 3.43 15.36
C VAL A 241 2.23 3.00 13.97
N PRO A 242 1.48 3.23 12.89
CA PRO A 242 1.94 3.00 11.52
C PRO A 242 3.28 3.67 11.16
N ILE A 243 3.44 4.97 11.40
CA ILE A 243 4.70 5.69 11.11
C ILE A 243 5.87 5.08 11.90
N TYR A 244 5.67 4.74 13.17
CA TYR A 244 6.70 4.13 14.02
C TYR A 244 6.96 2.66 13.69
N ARG A 245 5.95 1.90 13.29
CA ARG A 245 6.11 0.52 12.81
C ARG A 245 6.94 0.51 11.52
N ASP A 246 6.64 1.42 10.61
CA ASP A 246 7.40 1.56 9.38
C ASP A 246 8.80 2.11 9.69
N ALA A 247 8.96 2.91 10.76
CA ALA A 247 10.28 3.29 11.30
C ALA A 247 11.11 2.09 11.78
N LEU A 248 10.49 1.22 12.56
CA LEU A 248 11.11 0.00 13.04
C LEU A 248 11.54 -0.89 11.87
N LYS A 249 10.65 -1.10 10.88
CA LYS A 249 10.96 -1.88 9.68
C LYS A 249 12.12 -1.27 8.89
N TYR A 250 12.11 0.05 8.68
CA TYR A 250 13.19 0.78 8.03
C TYR A 250 14.53 0.56 8.76
N TYR A 251 14.55 0.69 10.09
CA TYR A 251 15.76 0.46 10.88
C TYR A 251 16.23 -1.00 10.86
N GLU A 252 15.33 -1.99 10.83
CA GLU A 252 15.71 -3.40 10.70
C GLU A 252 16.41 -3.70 9.37
N LEU A 253 15.97 -3.06 8.27
CA LEU A 253 16.62 -3.17 6.96
C LEU A 253 17.99 -2.51 6.98
N PHE A 254 18.09 -1.31 7.56
CA PHE A 254 19.34 -0.59 7.74
C PHE A 254 20.37 -1.38 8.58
N GLU A 255 19.94 -2.06 9.65
CA GLU A 255 20.82 -2.95 10.43
C GLU A 255 21.34 -4.12 9.58
N LYS A 256 20.50 -4.72 8.74
CA LYS A 256 20.91 -5.83 7.85
C LYS A 256 21.97 -5.37 6.84
N GLU A 257 21.76 -4.22 6.20
CA GLU A 257 22.71 -3.67 5.22
C GLU A 257 24.07 -3.37 5.84
N ASN A 258 24.10 -2.76 7.03
CA ASN A 258 25.35 -2.50 7.76
C ASN A 258 26.05 -3.77 8.27
N THR A 259 25.30 -4.85 8.50
CA THR A 259 25.87 -6.14 8.90
C THR A 259 26.48 -6.88 7.70
N VAL A 260 25.88 -6.74 6.51
CA VAL A 260 26.38 -7.32 5.26
C VAL A 260 27.60 -6.54 4.74
N GLY A 261 27.61 -5.21 4.88
CA GLY A 261 28.75 -4.35 4.54
C GLY A 261 30.02 -4.61 5.38
N ASN A 262 29.88 -5.18 6.58
CA ASN A 262 31.01 -5.52 7.45
C ASN A 262 31.60 -6.94 7.27
N LYS A 263 31.07 -7.74 6.32
CA LYS A 263 31.60 -9.09 6.03
C LYS A 263 32.41 -9.21 4.74
N SER A 264 32.75 -8.09 4.09
CA SER A 264 33.60 -8.06 2.90
C SER A 264 34.93 -7.34 3.17
N ASN A 265 35.84 -8.01 3.88
CA ASN A 265 37.31 -7.94 3.71
C ASN A 265 38.04 -8.59 4.90
N ARG A 266 38.02 -9.92 4.97
CA ARG A 266 39.05 -10.70 5.66
C ARG A 266 39.26 -12.03 4.92
N CYS A 267 39.70 -11.94 3.68
CA CYS A 267 40.56 -12.99 3.13
C CYS A 267 41.99 -12.60 3.47
N THR A 268 42.47 -13.08 4.62
CA THR A 268 43.91 -13.10 4.92
C THR A 268 44.58 -14.08 3.98
N THR A 269 45.48 -13.56 3.14
CA THR A 269 46.53 -14.33 2.49
C THR A 269 47.33 -15.11 3.52
N LYS A 270 47.42 -16.43 3.33
CA LYS A 270 48.55 -17.27 3.72
C LYS A 270 48.81 -18.27 2.60
#